data_AF-A0A0N0T2X3-F1
#
_entry.id   AF-A0A0N0T2X3-F1
#
_cell.length_a   1.000
_cell.length_b   1.000
_cell.length_c   1.000
_cell.angle_alpha   90.00
_cell.angle_beta   90.00
_cell.angle_gamma   90.00
#
_symmetry.space_group_name_H-M   'P 1'
#
loop_
_entity.id
_entity.type
_entity.pdbx_description
1 polymer ?
#
loop_
_entity_poly.entity_id
_entity_poly.type
_entity_poly.pdbx_seq_one_letter_code
_entity_poly.pdbx_strand_id
1 'polypeptide(L)'
;MTSTPQSDPMPPADYQLLLPEGWFRVHIAPERREQSVDALVERQCKGIDNAPQIKAQLRQDMLRQAARAFEEGGIELYLSLQQAGPLTVPASLLIALGLPPQGGRLPALHDIADRLAVEGKDNREVSVVELAAGPALRVREEYDPARDRPPTEMEKDAEKDAHYALPSVTLGYQVQVPRAEAILLLTFSTPLIQIADAMVDLFDAVAGSLSWMDAA
;
A
#
# COMPACT_ATOMS: atom_id res chain seq x y z
N MET A 1 1.79 46.24 -23.20
CA MET A 1 1.19 45.04 -22.59
C MET A 1 2.21 43.94 -22.71
N THR A 2 3.01 43.73 -21.66
CA THR A 2 4.08 42.74 -21.64
C THR A 2 3.47 41.44 -21.13
N SER A 3 3.23 40.48 -22.02
CA SER A 3 2.77 39.15 -21.65
C SER A 3 3.89 38.44 -20.89
N THR A 4 3.66 38.15 -19.61
CA THR A 4 4.49 37.25 -18.82
C THR A 4 4.44 35.86 -19.47
N PRO A 5 5.57 35.16 -19.68
CA PRO A 5 5.52 33.77 -20.09
C PRO A 5 4.83 32.98 -18.96
N GLN A 6 3.67 32.40 -19.24
CA GLN A 6 3.09 31.36 -18.39
C GLN A 6 4.08 30.20 -18.39
N SER A 7 4.80 30.00 -17.29
CA SER A 7 5.57 28.78 -17.07
C SER A 7 4.60 27.61 -17.20
N ASP A 8 4.83 26.74 -18.17
CA ASP A 8 4.07 25.51 -18.34
C ASP A 8 4.25 24.70 -17.05
N PRO A 9 3.17 24.38 -16.33
CA PRO A 9 3.33 23.98 -14.93
C PRO A 9 3.86 22.55 -14.90
N MET A 10 5.12 22.36 -14.44
CA MET A 10 5.83 21.07 -14.39
C MET A 10 5.09 20.03 -13.53
N PRO A 11 5.19 18.72 -13.82
CA PRO A 11 4.61 17.70 -12.95
C PRO A 11 5.14 17.85 -11.52
N PRO A 12 4.33 17.47 -10.50
CA PRO A 12 4.77 17.56 -9.11
C PRO A 12 6.02 16.71 -8.90
N ALA A 13 6.92 17.22 -8.06
CA ALA A 13 8.20 16.56 -7.78
C ALA A 13 8.06 15.49 -6.69
N ASP A 14 7.09 15.65 -5.80
CA ASP A 14 6.87 14.74 -4.68
C ASP A 14 5.41 14.75 -4.22
N TYR A 15 5.08 13.96 -3.20
CA TYR A 15 3.80 13.95 -2.52
C TYR A 15 3.98 14.00 -1.00
N GLN A 16 2.93 14.42 -0.32
CA GLN A 16 2.85 14.39 1.14
C GLN A 16 1.63 13.58 1.57
N LEU A 17 1.80 12.81 2.63
CA LEU A 17 0.76 11.99 3.25
C LEU A 17 0.83 12.14 4.77
N LEU A 18 -0.30 12.38 5.43
CA LEU A 18 -0.38 12.39 6.90
C LEU A 18 -0.67 10.98 7.39
N LEU A 19 0.24 10.45 8.20
CA LEU A 19 0.09 9.14 8.83
C LEU A 19 -0.17 9.30 10.33
N PRO A 20 -1.01 8.42 10.93
CA PRO A 20 -1.20 8.37 12.37
C PRO A 20 0.13 8.10 13.11
N GLU A 21 0.14 8.42 14.40
CA GLU A 21 1.27 8.09 15.25
C GLU A 21 1.51 6.58 15.30
N GLY A 22 2.78 6.16 15.29
CA GLY A 22 3.16 4.75 15.37
C GLY A 22 3.30 4.04 14.02
N TRP A 23 3.09 4.73 12.89
CA TRP A 23 3.42 4.22 11.58
C TRP A 23 4.93 4.34 11.31
N PHE A 24 5.54 3.24 10.93
CA PHE A 24 6.97 3.14 10.67
C PHE A 24 7.24 2.97 9.17
N ARG A 25 8.11 3.81 8.61
CA ARG A 25 8.53 3.72 7.20
C ARG A 25 9.64 2.70 7.03
N VAL A 26 9.39 1.71 6.18
CA VAL A 26 10.37 0.73 5.70
C VAL A 26 10.82 1.15 4.30
N HIS A 27 12.10 1.50 4.16
CA HIS A 27 12.65 1.71 2.82
C HIS A 27 12.76 0.37 2.10
N ILE A 28 12.15 0.26 0.93
CA ILE A 28 12.15 -0.98 0.13
C ILE A 28 13.15 -0.94 -1.02
N ALA A 29 13.80 0.20 -1.28
CA ALA A 29 14.89 0.32 -2.23
C ALA A 29 16.12 -0.50 -1.77
N PRO A 30 16.80 -1.22 -2.69
CA PRO A 30 17.82 -2.22 -2.34
C PRO A 30 18.97 -1.65 -1.51
N GLU A 31 19.30 -0.37 -1.64
CA GLU A 31 20.41 0.29 -0.94
C GLU A 31 20.15 0.46 0.57
N ARG A 32 18.87 0.57 0.98
CA ARG A 32 18.46 0.83 2.37
C ARG A 32 17.55 -0.24 2.97
N ARG A 33 17.17 -1.23 2.15
CA ARG A 33 16.23 -2.29 2.53
C ARG A 33 16.68 -3.06 3.75
N GLU A 34 17.90 -3.58 3.72
CA GLU A 34 18.41 -4.41 4.82
C GLU A 34 18.44 -3.65 6.15
N GLN A 35 19.00 -2.44 6.15
CA GLN A 35 19.08 -1.60 7.34
C GLN A 35 17.69 -1.25 7.90
N SER A 36 16.72 -0.96 7.03
CA SER A 36 15.35 -0.63 7.45
C SER A 36 14.63 -1.83 8.04
N VAL A 37 14.80 -3.01 7.45
CA VAL A 37 14.23 -4.27 7.97
C VAL A 37 14.88 -4.64 9.31
N ASP A 38 16.20 -4.48 9.44
CA ASP A 38 16.90 -4.75 10.70
C ASP A 38 16.36 -3.86 11.84
N ALA A 39 16.22 -2.56 11.60
CA ALA A 39 15.66 -1.63 12.57
C ALA A 39 14.21 -1.98 12.97
N LEU A 40 13.40 -2.43 12.00
CA LEU A 40 12.03 -2.88 12.25
C LEU A 40 12.01 -4.15 13.10
N VAL A 41 12.80 -5.16 12.76
CA VAL A 41 12.86 -6.45 13.48
C VAL A 41 13.37 -6.24 14.90
N GLU A 42 14.41 -5.42 15.09
CA GLU A 42 14.92 -5.08 16.42
C GLU A 42 13.85 -4.40 17.29
N ARG A 43 13.07 -3.49 16.70
CA ARG A 43 11.98 -2.80 17.40
C ARG A 43 10.83 -3.75 17.76
N GLN A 44 10.40 -4.59 16.82
CA GLN A 44 9.29 -5.53 17.00
C GLN A 44 9.62 -6.59 18.04
N CYS A 45 10.87 -7.04 18.08
CA CYS A 45 11.32 -8.08 19.00
C CYS A 45 12.01 -7.53 20.26
N LYS A 46 11.86 -6.24 20.55
CA LYS A 46 12.33 -5.62 21.78
C LYS A 46 11.55 -6.18 22.97
N GLY A 47 12.26 -6.79 23.92
CA GLY A 47 11.64 -7.45 25.09
C GLY A 47 11.21 -8.90 24.86
N ILE A 48 11.41 -9.45 23.66
CA ILE A 48 11.27 -10.89 23.41
C ILE A 48 12.63 -11.55 23.68
N ASP A 49 12.80 -12.08 24.88
CA ASP A 49 13.97 -12.87 25.25
C ASP A 49 13.90 -14.26 24.60
N ASN A 50 15.05 -14.76 24.14
CA ASN A 50 15.26 -16.15 23.70
C ASN A 50 14.53 -16.62 22.42
N ALA A 51 14.41 -15.76 21.41
CA ALA A 51 13.83 -16.14 20.11
C ALA A 51 14.70 -15.77 18.87
N PRO A 52 15.99 -16.17 18.80
CA PRO A 52 16.84 -15.83 17.65
C PRO A 52 16.32 -16.43 16.33
N GLN A 53 15.68 -17.61 16.36
CA GLN A 53 15.08 -18.22 15.19
C GLN A 53 13.87 -17.43 14.68
N ILE A 54 13.01 -16.92 15.58
CA ILE A 54 11.84 -16.10 15.21
C ILE A 54 12.29 -14.77 14.61
N LYS A 55 13.32 -14.13 15.19
CA LYS A 55 13.91 -12.90 14.64
C LYS A 55 14.47 -13.13 13.24
N ALA A 56 15.21 -14.22 13.03
CA ALA A 56 15.78 -14.56 11.73
C ALA A 56 14.70 -14.82 10.67
N GLN A 57 13.64 -15.55 11.04
CA GLN A 57 12.51 -15.83 10.14
C GLN A 57 11.77 -14.54 9.77
N LEU A 58 11.40 -13.72 10.76
CA LEU A 58 10.73 -12.44 10.52
C LEU A 58 11.56 -11.52 9.62
N ARG A 59 12.88 -11.47 9.84
CA ARG A 59 13.80 -10.71 8.99
C ARG A 59 13.76 -11.20 7.54
N GLN A 60 13.84 -12.51 7.33
CA GLN A 60 13.81 -13.09 5.98
C GLN A 60 12.48 -12.84 5.27
N ASP A 61 11.37 -12.92 5.99
CA ASP A 61 10.03 -12.67 5.44
C ASP A 61 9.86 -11.21 5.04
N MET A 62 10.28 -10.28 5.91
CA MET A 62 10.27 -8.84 5.60
C MET A 62 11.17 -8.49 4.41
N LEU A 63 12.35 -9.10 4.29
CA LEU A 63 13.24 -8.89 3.13
C LEU A 63 12.62 -9.39 1.83
N ARG A 64 12.01 -10.58 1.84
CA ARG A 64 11.30 -11.13 0.67
C ARG A 64 10.14 -10.23 0.25
N GLN A 65 9.31 -9.80 1.21
CA GLN A 65 8.17 -8.93 0.93
C GLN A 65 8.61 -7.56 0.41
N ALA A 66 9.63 -6.95 1.02
CA ALA A 66 10.17 -5.67 0.55
C ALA A 66 10.80 -5.77 -0.85
N ALA A 67 11.44 -6.90 -1.18
CA ALA A 67 11.96 -7.16 -2.51
C ALA A 67 10.85 -7.23 -3.56
N ARG A 68 9.84 -8.06 -3.30
CA ARG A 68 8.69 -8.21 -4.18
C ARG A 68 7.94 -6.89 -4.39
N ALA A 69 7.71 -6.15 -3.30
CA ALA A 69 7.05 -4.85 -3.37
C ALA A 69 7.82 -3.87 -4.28
N PHE A 70 9.15 -3.82 -4.18
CA PHE A 70 9.98 -2.97 -5.03
C PHE A 70 9.96 -3.41 -6.51
N GLU A 71 10.01 -4.71 -6.77
CA GLU A 71 9.90 -5.27 -8.13
C GLU A 71 8.55 -4.96 -8.79
N GLU A 72 7.49 -4.87 -7.99
CA GLU A 72 6.14 -4.49 -8.41
C GLU A 72 5.96 -2.95 -8.54
N GLY A 73 7.03 -2.16 -8.41
CA GLY A 73 7.00 -0.69 -8.54
C GLY A 73 6.75 0.06 -7.22
N GLY A 74 6.79 -0.65 -6.09
CA GLY A 74 6.72 -0.08 -4.76
C GLY A 74 7.88 0.88 -4.49
N ILE A 75 7.54 2.07 -4.00
CA ILE A 75 8.50 3.10 -3.60
C ILE A 75 8.63 3.21 -2.07
N GLU A 76 7.55 2.96 -1.33
CA GLU A 76 7.52 3.08 0.13
C GLU A 76 6.60 2.04 0.76
N LEU A 77 7.04 1.44 1.87
CA LEU A 77 6.21 0.56 2.69
C LEU A 77 6.11 1.14 4.09
N TYR A 78 4.91 1.18 4.65
CA TYR A 78 4.67 1.57 6.01
C TYR A 78 3.97 0.46 6.78
N LEU A 79 4.32 0.32 8.06
CA LEU A 79 3.70 -0.63 8.97
C LEU A 79 3.24 0.09 10.23
N SER A 80 2.00 -0.13 10.63
CA SER A 80 1.49 0.31 11.91
C SER A 80 2.07 -0.56 13.03
N LEU A 81 2.78 0.08 13.95
CA LEU A 81 3.25 -0.50 15.20
C LEU A 81 2.47 0.06 16.41
N GLN A 82 1.35 0.74 16.14
CA GLN A 82 0.54 1.39 17.17
C GLN A 82 0.00 0.37 18.18
N GLN A 83 0.03 0.74 19.46
CA GLN A 83 -0.57 -0.03 20.54
C GLN A 83 -1.91 0.58 20.92
N ALA A 84 -2.96 -0.25 20.99
CA ALA A 84 -4.24 0.07 21.59
C ALA A 84 -4.38 -0.76 22.88
N GLY A 85 -3.95 -0.18 24.00
CA GLY A 85 -3.83 -0.93 25.26
C GLY A 85 -2.75 -2.04 25.14
N PRO A 86 -3.08 -3.32 25.42
CA PRO A 86 -2.13 -4.42 25.33
C PRO A 86 -1.98 -5.02 23.92
N LEU A 87 -2.75 -4.56 22.93
CA LEU A 87 -2.79 -5.14 21.58
C LEU A 87 -2.15 -4.20 20.55
N THR A 88 -1.36 -4.77 19.65
CA THR A 88 -0.90 -4.08 18.43
C THR A 88 -2.08 -3.92 17.47
N VAL A 89 -2.12 -2.79 16.75
CA VAL A 89 -3.07 -2.57 15.65
C VAL A 89 -2.33 -2.84 14.32
N PRO A 90 -2.34 -4.09 13.82
CA PRO A 90 -1.65 -4.42 12.57
C PRO A 90 -2.35 -3.76 11.38
N ALA A 91 -1.59 -2.94 10.66
CA ALA A 91 -1.95 -2.41 9.36
C ALA A 91 -0.67 -2.17 8.54
N SER A 92 -0.79 -2.22 7.22
CA SER A 92 0.28 -1.83 6.30
C SER A 92 -0.24 -0.85 5.26
N LEU A 93 0.66 -0.04 4.72
CA LEU A 93 0.44 0.80 3.55
C LEU A 93 1.62 0.61 2.60
N LEU A 94 1.35 0.12 1.40
CA LEU A 94 2.32 0.12 0.30
C LEU A 94 1.98 1.27 -0.64
N ILE A 95 2.99 2.08 -0.96
CA ILE A 95 2.91 3.11 -1.99
C ILE A 95 3.74 2.64 -3.17
N ALA A 96 3.13 2.58 -4.35
CA ALA A 96 3.78 2.19 -5.60
C ALA A 96 3.53 3.24 -6.68
N LEU A 97 4.49 3.37 -7.59
CA LEU A 97 4.37 4.24 -8.76
C LEU A 97 4.22 3.36 -10.00
N GLY A 98 3.02 3.36 -10.57
CA GLY A 98 2.70 2.66 -11.81
C GLY A 98 2.93 3.56 -13.02
N LEU A 99 3.61 3.04 -14.03
CA LEU A 99 3.72 3.65 -15.35
C LEU A 99 2.89 2.84 -16.36
N PRO A 100 2.21 3.47 -17.32
CA PRO A 100 1.52 2.75 -18.37
C PRO A 100 2.53 1.96 -19.21
N PRO A 101 2.20 0.72 -19.61
CA PRO A 101 3.17 -0.19 -20.22
C PRO A 101 3.77 0.29 -21.55
N GLN A 102 3.20 1.29 -22.25
CA GLN A 102 3.69 1.74 -23.57
C GLN A 102 3.58 3.26 -23.82
N GLY A 103 3.70 4.12 -22.80
CA GLY A 103 3.60 5.58 -23.00
C GLY A 103 2.26 6.01 -23.61
N GLY A 104 1.20 5.30 -23.21
CA GLY A 104 -0.16 5.53 -23.65
C GLY A 104 -0.92 6.33 -22.60
N ARG A 105 -1.96 7.01 -23.06
CA ARG A 105 -2.88 7.74 -22.18
C ARG A 105 -3.48 6.81 -21.13
N LEU A 106 -3.47 7.25 -19.87
CA LEU A 106 -4.18 6.56 -18.80
C LEU A 106 -5.68 6.51 -19.11
N PRO A 107 -6.34 5.34 -18.96
CA PRO A 107 -7.79 5.24 -19.10
C PRO A 107 -8.49 6.13 -18.07
N ALA A 108 -9.73 6.57 -18.37
CA ALA A 108 -10.49 7.35 -17.42
C ALA A 108 -10.83 6.48 -16.20
N LEU A 109 -10.81 7.06 -14.99
CA LEU A 109 -11.05 6.31 -13.75
C LEU A 109 -12.41 5.59 -13.76
N HIS A 110 -13.43 6.20 -14.36
CA HIS A 110 -14.75 5.59 -14.51
C HIS A 110 -14.70 4.35 -15.43
N ASP A 111 -13.94 4.38 -16.53
CA ASP A 111 -13.78 3.22 -17.40
C ASP A 111 -13.09 2.05 -16.67
N ILE A 112 -12.13 2.36 -15.79
CA ILE A 112 -11.47 1.36 -14.93
C ILE A 112 -12.47 0.82 -13.91
N ALA A 113 -13.24 1.71 -13.27
CA ALA A 113 -14.24 1.34 -12.28
C ALA A 113 -15.30 0.39 -12.87
N ASP A 114 -15.84 0.72 -14.04
CA ASP A 114 -16.83 -0.09 -14.74
C ASP A 114 -16.28 -1.47 -15.10
N ARG A 115 -15.03 -1.54 -15.56
CA ARG A 115 -14.37 -2.82 -15.87
C ARG A 115 -14.20 -3.69 -14.63
N LEU A 116 -13.74 -3.12 -13.52
CA LEU A 116 -13.55 -3.86 -12.27
C LEU A 116 -14.88 -4.29 -11.65
N ALA A 117 -15.94 -3.49 -11.81
CA ALA A 117 -17.29 -3.84 -11.38
C ALA A 117 -17.84 -5.03 -12.17
N VAL A 118 -17.56 -5.10 -13.48
CA VAL A 118 -17.96 -6.25 -14.33
C VAL A 118 -17.15 -7.51 -14.01
N GLU A 119 -15.88 -7.37 -13.66
CA GLU A 119 -15.04 -8.50 -13.22
C GLU A 119 -15.51 -9.12 -11.89
N GLY A 120 -16.30 -8.38 -11.11
CA GLY A 120 -17.32 -8.92 -10.19
C GLY A 120 -16.84 -10.03 -9.27
N LYS A 121 -15.95 -9.72 -8.33
CA LYS A 121 -15.83 -10.53 -7.11
C LYS A 121 -16.88 -10.04 -6.12
N ASP A 122 -17.67 -10.94 -5.54
CA ASP A 122 -18.70 -10.62 -4.53
C ASP A 122 -18.14 -9.83 -3.32
N ASN A 123 -16.81 -9.86 -3.12
CA ASN A 123 -16.13 -9.22 -2.02
C ASN A 123 -15.34 -7.97 -2.39
N ARG A 124 -15.65 -7.34 -3.53
CA ARG A 124 -14.98 -6.14 -4.02
C ARG A 124 -15.98 -5.01 -4.23
N GLU A 125 -15.69 -3.87 -3.63
CA GLU A 125 -16.41 -2.62 -3.82
C GLU A 125 -15.51 -1.63 -4.57
N VAL A 126 -16.02 -1.04 -5.64
CA VAL A 126 -15.28 -0.11 -6.50
C VAL A 126 -16.05 1.20 -6.60
N SER A 127 -15.36 2.32 -6.39
CA SER A 127 -15.94 3.65 -6.46
C SER A 127 -14.91 4.68 -6.93
N VAL A 128 -15.37 5.82 -7.43
CA VAL A 128 -14.52 6.98 -7.69
C VAL A 128 -14.80 8.02 -6.61
N VAL A 129 -13.74 8.53 -5.98
CA VAL A 129 -13.82 9.50 -4.87
C VAL A 129 -12.95 10.72 -5.17
N GLU A 130 -13.25 11.85 -4.53
CA GLU A 130 -12.43 13.06 -4.61
C GLU A 130 -11.50 13.14 -3.40
N LEU A 131 -10.19 13.18 -3.64
CA LEU A 131 -9.15 13.43 -2.62
C LEU A 131 -8.60 14.85 -2.77
N ALA A 132 -7.83 15.33 -1.79
CA ALA A 132 -7.11 16.61 -1.92
C ALA A 132 -6.12 16.60 -3.10
N ALA A 133 -5.58 15.43 -3.45
CA ALA A 133 -4.73 15.19 -4.61
C ALA A 133 -5.48 15.08 -5.96
N GLY A 134 -6.81 15.15 -5.96
CA GLY A 134 -7.66 14.98 -7.14
C GLY A 134 -8.50 13.69 -7.12
N PRO A 135 -9.17 13.38 -8.23
CA PRO A 135 -10.03 12.21 -8.32
C PRO A 135 -9.22 10.92 -8.25
N ALA A 136 -9.75 9.94 -7.52
CA ALA A 136 -9.10 8.66 -7.29
C ALA A 136 -10.08 7.50 -7.45
N LEU A 137 -9.59 6.39 -8.00
CA LEU A 137 -10.30 5.12 -7.94
C LEU A 137 -10.06 4.51 -6.55
N ARG A 138 -11.13 4.21 -5.82
CA ARG A 138 -11.11 3.54 -4.53
C ARG A 138 -11.65 2.12 -4.68
N VAL A 139 -10.86 1.14 -4.26
CA VAL A 139 -11.21 -0.29 -4.33
C VAL A 139 -11.07 -0.90 -2.94
N ARG A 140 -12.18 -1.30 -2.33
CA ARG A 140 -12.18 -2.13 -1.11
C ARG A 140 -12.32 -3.57 -1.53
N GLU A 141 -11.46 -4.45 -1.03
CA GLU A 141 -11.53 -5.89 -1.25
C GLU A 141 -11.25 -6.59 0.08
N GLU A 142 -12.12 -7.50 0.49
CA GLU A 142 -11.76 -8.42 1.57
C GLU A 142 -11.21 -9.71 0.97
N TYR A 143 -10.16 -10.22 1.57
CA TYR A 143 -9.44 -11.39 1.14
C TYR A 143 -9.58 -12.46 2.22
N ASP A 144 -10.22 -13.57 1.85
CA ASP A 144 -10.27 -14.76 2.68
C ASP A 144 -9.38 -15.83 2.04
N PRO A 145 -8.23 -16.20 2.64
CA PRO A 145 -7.33 -17.19 2.07
C PRO A 145 -7.94 -18.59 1.93
N ALA A 146 -9.03 -18.90 2.63
CA ALA A 146 -9.77 -20.16 2.47
C ALA A 146 -10.66 -20.16 1.21
N ARG A 147 -11.12 -18.99 0.78
CA ARG A 147 -12.01 -18.83 -0.38
C ARG A 147 -11.28 -18.38 -1.65
N ASP A 148 -10.36 -17.43 -1.50
CA ASP A 148 -9.84 -16.59 -2.59
C ASP A 148 -8.46 -17.05 -3.10
N ARG A 149 -7.88 -18.12 -2.53
CA ARG A 149 -6.59 -18.68 -2.96
C ARG A 149 -6.72 -19.32 -4.36
N PRO A 150 -5.87 -18.97 -5.34
CA PRO A 150 -5.86 -19.65 -6.62
C PRO A 150 -5.45 -21.13 -6.45
N PRO A 151 -6.05 -22.08 -7.19
CA PRO A 151 -5.77 -23.52 -7.06
C PRO A 151 -4.34 -23.97 -7.40
N THR A 152 -3.46 -23.05 -7.81
CA THR A 152 -2.19 -23.35 -8.46
C THR A 152 -1.06 -22.50 -7.88
N GLU A 153 -0.53 -22.89 -6.73
CA GLU A 153 0.89 -22.65 -6.40
C GLU A 153 1.46 -23.95 -5.83
N MET A 154 2.53 -24.42 -6.47
CA MET A 154 3.13 -25.74 -6.30
C MET A 154 3.31 -26.14 -4.82
N GLU A 155 2.79 -27.33 -4.52
CA GLU A 155 2.58 -27.99 -3.23
C GLU A 155 3.86 -28.32 -2.42
N LYS A 156 4.92 -27.50 -2.44
CA LYS A 156 6.15 -27.82 -1.68
C LYS A 156 6.61 -26.74 -0.71
N ASP A 157 6.36 -25.46 -1.00
CA ASP A 157 6.64 -24.35 -0.06
C ASP A 157 5.37 -23.60 0.39
N ALA A 158 4.26 -23.72 -0.36
CA ALA A 158 3.00 -23.03 -0.08
C ALA A 158 2.27 -23.53 1.17
N GLU A 159 2.48 -24.77 1.61
CA GLU A 159 1.84 -25.30 2.82
C GLU A 159 2.26 -24.55 4.11
N LYS A 160 3.47 -23.99 4.16
CA LYS A 160 3.95 -23.24 5.33
C LYS A 160 3.41 -21.81 5.38
N ASP A 161 3.36 -21.12 4.24
CA ASP A 161 2.84 -19.74 4.15
C ASP A 161 1.29 -19.72 4.24
N ALA A 162 0.64 -20.78 3.78
CA ALA A 162 -0.82 -20.97 3.82
C ALA A 162 -1.42 -21.10 5.22
N HIS A 163 -0.67 -21.64 6.20
CA HIS A 163 -1.20 -21.89 7.54
C HIS A 163 -1.29 -20.62 8.41
N TYR A 164 -0.68 -19.51 7.98
CA TYR A 164 -0.65 -18.25 8.72
C TYR A 164 -1.27 -17.06 7.98
N ALA A 165 -1.75 -17.26 6.75
CA ALA A 165 -2.49 -16.22 6.04
C ALA A 165 -3.81 -15.98 6.78
N LEU A 166 -3.96 -14.78 7.35
CA LEU A 166 -5.18 -14.35 8.01
C LEU A 166 -6.12 -13.69 6.97
N PRO A 167 -7.44 -13.84 7.15
CA PRO A 167 -8.38 -12.98 6.45
C PRO A 167 -8.02 -11.50 6.66
N SER A 168 -8.16 -10.70 5.61
CA SER A 168 -7.77 -9.29 5.65
C SER A 168 -8.71 -8.44 4.82
N VAL A 169 -8.76 -7.15 5.16
CA VAL A 169 -9.39 -6.13 4.33
C VAL A 169 -8.28 -5.31 3.71
N THR A 170 -8.39 -5.11 2.40
CA THR A 170 -7.48 -4.30 1.60
C THR A 170 -8.26 -3.10 1.05
N LEU A 171 -7.63 -1.93 1.07
CA LEU A 171 -8.18 -0.73 0.46
C LEU A 171 -7.13 -0.13 -0.46
N GLY A 172 -7.45 -0.08 -1.75
CA GLY A 172 -6.60 0.45 -2.81
C GLY A 172 -7.08 1.80 -3.30
N TYR A 173 -6.14 2.72 -3.52
CA TYR A 173 -6.36 3.99 -4.21
C TYR A 173 -5.47 4.06 -5.44
N GLN A 174 -6.05 4.47 -6.56
CA GLN A 174 -5.30 4.83 -7.76
C GLN A 174 -5.51 6.32 -8.04
N VAL A 175 -4.45 7.09 -7.90
CA VAL A 175 -4.46 8.54 -8.11
C VAL A 175 -3.59 8.87 -9.32
N GLN A 176 -4.16 9.55 -10.31
CA GLN A 176 -3.38 9.99 -11.47
C GLN A 176 -2.44 11.12 -11.05
N VAL A 177 -1.15 10.99 -11.34
CA VAL A 177 -0.17 12.04 -11.07
C VAL A 177 -0.44 13.21 -12.03
N PRO A 178 -0.73 14.42 -11.53
CA PRO A 178 -1.03 15.55 -12.39
C PRO A 178 0.07 15.79 -13.41
N ARG A 179 -0.32 15.94 -14.68
CA ARG A 179 0.59 16.30 -15.79
C ARG A 179 1.71 15.28 -16.01
N ALA A 180 1.54 14.05 -15.52
CA ALA A 180 2.41 12.92 -15.79
C ALA A 180 1.57 11.73 -16.25
N GLU A 181 2.15 10.88 -17.10
CA GLU A 181 1.58 9.57 -17.42
C GLU A 181 1.99 8.56 -16.35
N ALA A 182 1.58 8.81 -15.11
CA ALA A 182 1.89 7.96 -13.97
C ALA A 182 0.69 7.87 -13.02
N ILE A 183 0.61 6.76 -12.31
CA ILE A 183 -0.40 6.51 -11.29
C ILE A 183 0.32 6.25 -9.97
N LEU A 184 -0.10 6.97 -8.92
CA LEU A 184 0.27 6.63 -7.56
C LEU A 184 -0.76 5.65 -6.99
N LEU A 185 -0.27 4.50 -6.56
CA LEU A 185 -1.04 3.41 -5.95
C LEU A 185 -0.81 3.45 -4.45
N LEU A 186 -1.89 3.57 -3.65
CA LEU A 186 -1.83 3.39 -2.20
C LEU A 186 -2.63 2.14 -1.86
N THR A 187 -1.97 1.12 -1.31
CA THR A 187 -2.61 -0.13 -0.93
C THR A 187 -2.49 -0.31 0.58
N PHE A 188 -3.60 -0.13 1.28
CA PHE A 188 -3.73 -0.39 2.70
C PHE A 188 -4.18 -1.83 2.94
N SER A 189 -3.69 -2.48 3.99
CA SER A 189 -4.16 -3.80 4.38
C SER A 189 -4.19 -3.95 5.90
N THR A 190 -5.20 -4.66 6.42
CA THR A 190 -5.28 -5.04 7.82
C THR A 190 -5.93 -6.40 8.01
N PRO A 191 -5.42 -7.26 8.92
CA PRO A 191 -6.09 -8.50 9.30
C PRO A 191 -7.20 -8.27 10.36
N LEU A 192 -7.47 -7.04 10.78
CA LEU A 192 -8.45 -6.72 11.82
C LEU A 192 -9.89 -6.68 11.27
N ILE A 193 -10.36 -7.80 10.72
CA ILE A 193 -11.67 -7.90 10.08
C ILE A 193 -12.85 -7.52 11.00
N GLN A 194 -12.70 -7.69 12.32
CA GLN A 194 -13.77 -7.37 13.28
C GLN A 194 -14.02 -5.86 13.41
N ILE A 195 -13.02 -5.04 13.07
CA ILE A 195 -13.11 -3.57 13.08
C ILE A 195 -12.78 -3.00 11.69
N ALA A 196 -13.05 -3.79 10.64
CA ALA A 196 -12.73 -3.45 9.26
C ALA A 196 -13.21 -2.06 8.87
N ASP A 197 -14.47 -1.72 9.18
CA ASP A 197 -15.05 -0.43 8.79
C ASP A 197 -14.33 0.74 9.49
N ALA A 198 -13.95 0.59 10.77
CA ALA A 198 -13.18 1.62 11.47
C ALA A 198 -11.75 1.77 10.91
N MET A 199 -11.13 0.66 10.48
CA MET A 199 -9.83 0.72 9.81
C MET A 199 -9.94 1.33 8.42
N VAL A 200 -11.04 1.06 7.69
CA VAL A 200 -11.34 1.68 6.41
C VAL A 200 -11.52 3.19 6.57
N ASP A 201 -12.25 3.67 7.59
CA ASP A 201 -12.38 5.10 7.88
C ASP A 201 -11.00 5.76 8.13
N LEU A 202 -10.12 5.06 8.87
CA LEU A 202 -8.75 5.51 9.09
C LEU A 202 -7.98 5.60 7.77
N PHE A 203 -8.06 4.58 6.92
CA PHE A 203 -7.38 4.54 5.63
C PHE A 203 -7.91 5.61 4.67
N ASP A 204 -9.23 5.84 4.67
CA ASP A 204 -9.89 6.92 3.92
C ASP A 204 -9.37 8.29 4.38
N ALA A 205 -9.22 8.50 5.68
CA ALA A 205 -8.66 9.74 6.23
C ALA A 205 -7.18 9.93 5.83
N VAL A 206 -6.37 8.87 5.87
CA VAL A 206 -4.97 8.92 5.43
C VAL A 206 -4.90 9.24 3.93
N ALA A 207 -5.61 8.50 3.09
CA ALA A 207 -5.64 8.74 1.64
C ALA A 207 -6.17 10.15 1.30
N GLY A 208 -7.18 10.63 2.01
CA GLY A 208 -7.73 11.97 1.87
C GLY A 208 -6.74 13.10 2.19
N SER A 209 -5.70 12.82 2.98
CA SER A 209 -4.63 13.76 3.28
C SER A 209 -3.55 13.87 2.19
N LEU A 210 -3.60 13.02 1.16
CA LEU A 210 -2.63 13.03 0.07
C LEU A 210 -2.66 14.38 -0.65
N SER A 211 -1.50 15.01 -0.77
CA SER A 211 -1.32 16.25 -1.53
C SER A 211 -0.04 16.22 -2.35
N TRP A 212 -0.07 16.84 -3.52
CA TRP A 212 1.10 16.98 -4.38
C TRP A 212 2.01 18.12 -3.93
N MET A 213 3.32 17.92 -4.06
CA MET A 213 4.34 18.92 -3.77
C MET A 213 5.06 19.30 -5.07
N ASP A 214 5.17 20.60 -5.32
CA ASP A 214 5.94 21.12 -6.45
C ASP A 214 7.44 21.05 -6.17
N ALA A 215 8.26 21.05 -7.23
CA ALA A 215 9.70 21.23 -7.10
C ALA A 215 10.00 22.62 -6.49
N ALA A 216 10.72 22.64 -5.37
CA ALA A 216 11.18 23.88 -4.72
C ALA A 216 12.25 24.62 -5.54
#